data_AF-K1STU4-F1
#
_entry.id   AF-K1STU4-F1
#
_cell.length_a   1.000
_cell.length_b   1.000
_cell.length_c   1.000
_cell.angle_alpha   90.00
_cell.angle_beta   90.00
_cell.angle_gamma   90.00
#
_symmetry.space_group_name_H-M   'P 1'
#
loop_
_entity.id
_entity.type
_entity.pdbx_description
1 polymer ?
#
loop_
_entity_poly.entity_id
_entity_poly.type
_entity_poly.pdbx_seq_one_letter_code
_entity_poly.pdbx_strand_id
1 'polypeptide(L)'
;MDIDNKILKEQIKDIAQNDLKILSTSSLKLYATDVQDTFVQYISSQIKNTYNELVDSISEEKQIDFINLNTGYVASMKNWIKDNPMVLPRIDIEDNEPEQQDGLSLREIVKKKEVQIVGVGTAMSFILLVSGLKVWALLAESLAIAYGIYEHSNQQERKRSINLQKEKELQNKINSYIASVEEVALKWVADAEIFSNSLLAKYK
;
A
#
# COMPACT_ATOMS: atom_id res chain seq x y z
N MET A 1 -1.84 -17.94 15.71
CA MET A 1 -1.74 -16.51 15.38
C MET A 1 -3.11 -16.09 14.90
N ASP A 2 -3.62 -15.00 15.45
CA ASP A 2 -4.93 -14.45 15.09
C ASP A 2 -4.70 -13.05 14.52
N ILE A 3 -5.22 -12.80 13.32
CA ILE A 3 -4.97 -11.55 12.59
C ILE A 3 -6.26 -10.76 12.48
N ASP A 4 -6.23 -9.52 13.00
CA ASP A 4 -7.32 -8.59 12.88
C ASP A 4 -7.30 -7.87 11.52
N ASN A 5 -8.02 -8.45 10.55
CA ASN A 5 -8.19 -7.89 9.22
C ASN A 5 -8.87 -6.50 9.23
N LYS A 6 -9.60 -6.13 10.28
CA LYS A 6 -10.23 -4.80 10.36
C LYS A 6 -9.18 -3.72 10.62
N ILE A 7 -8.27 -3.96 11.57
CA ILE A 7 -7.16 -3.05 11.87
C ILE A 7 -6.29 -2.84 10.64
N LEU A 8 -5.98 -3.91 9.90
CA LEU A 8 -5.17 -3.83 8.68
C LEU A 8 -5.83 -2.97 7.59
N LYS A 9 -7.15 -3.09 7.41
CA LYS A 9 -7.89 -2.24 6.48
C LYS A 9 -7.91 -0.77 6.90
N GLU A 10 -8.01 -0.50 8.20
CA GLU A 10 -7.90 0.86 8.73
C GLU A 10 -6.49 1.45 8.49
N GLN A 11 -5.43 0.66 8.69
CA GLN A 11 -4.05 1.08 8.39
C GLN A 11 -3.84 1.38 6.90
N ILE A 12 -4.34 0.52 5.99
CA ILE A 12 -4.27 0.79 4.54
C ILE A 12 -4.93 2.13 4.21
N LYS A 13 -6.08 2.42 4.83
CA LYS A 13 -6.81 3.66 4.63
C LYS A 13 -6.01 4.88 5.13
N ASP A 14 -5.38 4.77 6.29
CA ASP A 14 -4.56 5.85 6.85
C ASP A 14 -3.33 6.13 5.98
N ILE A 15 -2.66 5.08 5.46
CA ILE A 15 -1.54 5.21 4.53
C ILE A 15 -2.00 5.88 3.23
N ALA A 16 -3.13 5.43 2.66
CA ALA A 16 -3.70 6.03 1.47
C ALA A 16 -3.99 7.53 1.66
N GLN A 17 -4.54 7.94 2.81
CA GLN A 17 -4.79 9.35 3.12
C GLN A 17 -3.51 10.17 3.24
N ASN A 18 -2.43 9.57 3.74
CA ASN A 18 -1.18 10.27 3.96
C ASN A 18 -0.34 10.39 2.68
N ASP A 19 -0.24 9.32 1.90
CA ASP A 19 0.69 9.23 0.77
C ASP A 19 0.06 9.64 -0.55
N LEU A 20 -1.26 9.49 -0.70
CA LEU A 20 -1.97 9.77 -1.94
C LEU A 20 -2.68 11.13 -1.94
N LYS A 21 -2.15 12.08 -1.14
CA LYS A 21 -2.57 13.50 -1.19
C LYS A 21 -2.43 14.09 -2.59
N ILE A 22 -1.50 13.55 -3.38
CA ILE A 22 -1.27 13.90 -4.79
C ILE A 22 -1.20 12.62 -5.59
N LEU A 23 -1.87 12.57 -6.74
CA LEU A 23 -1.74 11.47 -7.67
C LEU A 23 -0.50 11.66 -8.55
N SER A 24 0.50 10.84 -8.29
CA SER A 24 1.68 10.68 -9.14
C SER A 24 2.18 9.25 -9.04
N THR A 25 2.97 8.79 -10.01
CA THR A 25 3.59 7.46 -9.95
C THR A 25 4.42 7.31 -8.69
N SER A 26 5.17 8.35 -8.30
CA SER A 26 5.93 8.37 -7.06
C SER A 26 5.07 8.19 -5.80
N SER A 27 3.88 8.81 -5.73
CA SER A 27 2.95 8.67 -4.61
C SER A 27 2.36 7.26 -4.53
N LEU A 28 2.03 6.66 -5.68
CA LEU A 28 1.49 5.30 -5.75
C LEU A 28 2.54 4.24 -5.40
N LYS A 29 3.82 4.49 -5.75
CA LYS A 29 4.96 3.68 -5.29
C LYS A 29 5.16 3.82 -3.78
N LEU A 30 5.10 5.04 -3.25
CA LEU A 30 5.24 5.30 -1.81
C LEU A 30 4.14 4.56 -1.04
N TYR A 31 2.87 4.74 -1.42
CA TYR A 31 1.73 4.04 -0.84
C TYR A 31 1.92 2.52 -0.81
N ALA A 32 2.30 1.90 -1.93
CA ALA A 32 2.48 0.46 -2.00
C ALA A 32 3.63 -0.03 -1.10
N THR A 33 4.72 0.75 -1.01
CA THR A 33 5.88 0.45 -0.16
C THR A 33 5.50 0.60 1.33
N ASP A 34 4.81 1.67 1.69
CA ASP A 34 4.38 1.92 3.07
C ASP A 34 3.36 0.86 3.54
N VAL A 35 2.46 0.40 2.66
CA VAL A 35 1.55 -0.73 2.94
C VAL A 35 2.36 -2.01 3.18
N GLN A 36 3.30 -2.33 2.30
CA GLN A 36 4.16 -3.50 2.44
C GLN A 36 4.93 -3.48 3.77
N ASP A 37 5.62 -2.38 4.07
CA ASP A 37 6.42 -2.22 5.29
C ASP A 37 5.54 -2.34 6.55
N THR A 38 4.38 -1.69 6.55
CA THR A 38 3.42 -1.76 7.65
C THR A 38 2.95 -3.20 7.90
N PHE A 39 2.65 -3.95 6.84
CA PHE A 39 2.16 -5.31 6.94
C PHE A 39 3.26 -6.29 7.40
N VAL A 40 4.49 -6.12 6.91
CA VAL A 40 5.65 -6.90 7.38
C VAL A 40 5.92 -6.65 8.86
N GLN A 41 5.85 -5.40 9.31
CA GLN A 41 6.00 -5.05 10.73
C GLN A 41 4.87 -5.64 11.57
N TYR A 42 3.63 -5.56 11.10
CA TYR A 42 2.47 -6.15 11.77
C TYR A 42 2.63 -7.65 11.98
N ILE A 43 2.96 -8.40 10.92
CA ILE A 43 3.21 -9.85 11.01
C ILE A 43 4.36 -10.15 11.97
N SER A 44 5.46 -9.38 11.90
CA SER A 44 6.59 -9.55 12.81
C SER A 44 6.19 -9.38 14.28
N SER A 45 5.29 -8.42 14.56
CA SER A 45 4.72 -8.21 15.89
C SER A 45 3.82 -9.39 16.32
N GLN A 46 2.97 -9.87 15.43
CA GLN A 46 2.07 -11.00 15.73
C GLN A 46 2.81 -12.31 15.98
N ILE A 47 3.91 -12.56 15.28
CA ILE A 47 4.81 -13.70 15.56
C ILE A 47 5.34 -13.60 17.00
N LYS A 48 5.78 -12.40 17.42
CA LYS A 48 6.29 -12.18 18.78
C LYS A 48 5.19 -12.37 19.83
N ASN A 49 3.99 -11.84 19.60
CA ASN A 49 2.86 -12.00 20.51
C ASN A 49 2.48 -13.48 20.65
N THR A 50 2.30 -14.17 19.51
CA THR A 50 1.98 -15.60 19.48
C THR A 50 3.04 -16.45 20.19
N TYR A 51 4.33 -16.13 19.99
CA TYR A 51 5.42 -16.80 20.70
C TYR A 51 5.31 -16.62 22.22
N ASN A 52 5.15 -15.38 22.68
CA ASN A 52 5.07 -15.06 24.10
C ASN A 52 3.85 -15.69 24.77
N GLU A 53 2.73 -15.77 24.08
CA GLU A 53 1.50 -16.40 24.59
C GLU A 53 1.66 -17.92 24.76
N LEU A 54 2.43 -18.57 23.90
CA LEU A 54 2.46 -20.03 23.81
C LEU A 54 3.67 -20.67 24.49
N VAL A 55 4.80 -19.98 24.60
CA VAL A 55 6.08 -20.57 25.04
C VAL A 55 5.99 -21.27 26.40
N ASP A 56 5.20 -20.74 27.33
CA ASP A 56 5.03 -21.29 28.68
C ASP A 56 3.91 -22.34 28.76
N SER A 57 3.07 -22.44 27.72
CA SER A 57 1.92 -23.36 27.66
C SER A 57 2.21 -24.66 26.89
N ILE A 58 3.29 -24.68 26.12
CA ILE A 58 3.75 -25.85 25.36
C ILE A 58 4.42 -26.84 26.32
N SER A 59 4.20 -28.14 26.13
CA SER A 59 4.84 -29.18 26.94
C SER A 59 6.37 -29.14 26.82
N GLU A 60 7.07 -29.46 27.90
CA GLU A 60 8.55 -29.45 27.95
C GLU A 60 9.18 -30.25 26.79
N GLU A 61 8.58 -31.41 26.45
CA GLU A 61 9.03 -32.27 25.35
C GLU A 61 9.04 -31.56 23.98
N LYS A 62 8.08 -30.65 23.76
CA LYS A 62 7.93 -29.92 22.50
C LYS A 62 8.56 -28.52 22.54
N GLN A 63 8.92 -28.03 23.72
CA GLN A 63 9.43 -26.67 23.93
C GLN A 63 10.80 -26.47 23.27
N ILE A 64 11.69 -27.47 23.35
CA ILE A 64 13.03 -27.43 22.73
C ILE A 64 12.92 -27.18 21.21
N ASP A 65 12.00 -27.89 20.55
CA ASP A 65 11.75 -27.72 19.11
C ASP A 65 11.08 -26.38 18.81
N PHE A 66 10.17 -25.92 19.67
CA PHE A 66 9.46 -24.65 19.48
C PHE A 66 10.39 -23.43 19.53
N ILE A 67 11.32 -23.40 20.48
CA ILE A 67 12.26 -22.29 20.69
C ILE A 67 13.52 -22.37 19.81
N ASN A 68 13.67 -23.44 19.02
CA ASN A 68 14.85 -23.65 18.20
C ASN A 68 15.09 -22.46 17.26
N LEU A 69 16.29 -21.87 17.32
CA LEU A 69 16.63 -20.65 16.59
C LEU A 69 16.78 -20.85 15.07
N ASN A 70 16.88 -22.10 14.61
CA ASN A 70 17.04 -22.45 13.20
C ASN A 70 15.75 -23.02 12.59
N THR A 71 15.00 -23.82 13.37
CA THR A 71 13.85 -24.58 12.87
C THR A 71 12.57 -24.37 13.67
N GLY A 72 12.62 -23.65 14.79
CA GLY A 72 11.46 -23.42 15.65
C GLY A 72 10.44 -22.47 15.05
N TYR A 73 9.41 -22.13 15.81
CA TYR A 73 8.28 -21.36 15.31
C TYR A 73 8.72 -19.99 14.76
N VAL A 74 9.47 -19.22 15.56
CA VAL A 74 9.93 -17.87 15.16
C VAL A 74 10.88 -17.94 13.96
N ALA A 75 11.81 -18.90 13.95
CA ALA A 75 12.75 -19.07 12.85
C ALA A 75 12.04 -19.42 11.54
N SER A 76 11.09 -20.36 11.60
CA SER A 76 10.29 -20.78 10.46
C SER A 76 9.43 -19.64 9.90
N MET A 77 8.80 -18.84 10.77
CA MET A 77 8.03 -17.67 10.34
C MET A 77 8.91 -16.60 9.70
N LYS A 78 10.09 -16.32 10.26
CA LYS A 78 11.05 -15.37 9.66
C LYS A 78 11.53 -15.82 8.29
N ASN A 79 11.83 -17.12 8.13
CA ASN A 79 12.21 -17.69 6.85
C ASN A 79 11.05 -17.57 5.85
N TRP A 80 9.81 -17.84 6.28
CA TRP A 80 8.64 -17.69 5.42
C TRP A 80 8.47 -16.26 4.90
N ILE A 81 8.62 -15.24 5.75
CA ILE A 81 8.55 -13.82 5.32
C ILE A 81 9.62 -13.51 4.26
N LYS A 82 10.84 -14.03 4.45
CA LYS A 82 11.96 -13.83 3.52
C LYS A 82 11.73 -14.53 2.19
N ASP A 83 11.23 -15.76 2.22
CA ASP A 83 11.08 -16.61 1.04
C ASP A 83 9.79 -16.30 0.26
N ASN A 84 8.83 -15.62 0.88
CA ASN A 84 7.56 -15.22 0.30
C ASN A 84 7.40 -13.69 0.39
N PRO A 85 8.22 -12.88 -0.31
CA PRO A 85 8.08 -11.43 -0.27
C PRO A 85 6.74 -11.01 -0.89
N MET A 86 6.11 -9.98 -0.33
CA MET A 86 4.91 -9.39 -0.90
C MET A 86 5.21 -8.80 -2.29
N VAL A 87 4.54 -9.29 -3.33
CA VAL A 87 4.77 -8.88 -4.72
C VAL A 87 3.83 -7.72 -5.07
N LEU A 88 4.36 -6.51 -5.07
CA LEU A 88 3.58 -5.32 -5.38
C LEU A 88 3.14 -5.31 -6.86
N PRO A 89 1.89 -4.87 -7.15
CA PRO A 89 1.41 -4.73 -8.52
C PRO A 89 2.23 -3.69 -9.29
N ARG A 90 2.32 -3.84 -10.62
CA ARG A 90 2.96 -2.85 -11.49
C ARG A 90 2.07 -1.63 -11.65
N ILE A 91 2.69 -0.46 -11.79
CA ILE A 91 2.00 0.80 -12.09
C ILE A 91 1.97 0.96 -13.60
N ASP A 92 0.81 0.69 -14.22
CA ASP A 92 0.56 0.91 -15.65
C ASP A 92 -0.07 2.31 -15.90
N ILE A 93 0.56 3.32 -15.32
CA ILE A 93 0.22 4.72 -15.51
C ILE A 93 1.40 5.36 -16.25
N GLU A 94 1.15 5.79 -17.49
CA GLU A 94 2.13 6.56 -18.25
C GLU A 94 2.35 7.89 -17.55
N ASP A 95 3.53 8.03 -16.96
CA ASP A 95 3.98 9.26 -16.34
C ASP A 95 5.19 9.75 -17.14
N ASN A 96 5.14 10.99 -17.61
CA ASN A 96 6.30 11.67 -18.17
C ASN A 96 7.18 12.19 -17.01
N GLU A 97 7.36 11.37 -15.98
CA GLU A 97 8.28 11.67 -14.90
C GLU A 97 9.70 11.61 -15.48
N PRO A 98 10.52 12.67 -15.30
CA PRO A 98 11.93 12.55 -15.59
C PRO A 98 12.48 11.40 -14.77
N GLU A 99 13.07 10.42 -15.45
CA GLU A 99 13.71 9.27 -14.83
C GLU A 99 14.69 9.77 -13.76
N GLN A 100 14.45 9.37 -12.51
CA GLN A 100 15.37 9.46 -11.38
C GLN A 100 15.95 10.86 -11.08
N GLN A 101 15.36 11.54 -10.09
CA GLN A 101 16.14 12.52 -9.31
C GLN A 101 17.08 11.72 -8.39
N ASP A 102 18.27 11.39 -8.91
CA ASP A 102 19.31 10.62 -8.22
C ASP A 102 19.53 11.15 -6.79
N GLY A 103 19.43 10.25 -5.80
CA GLY A 103 19.72 10.52 -4.38
C GLY A 103 18.55 10.98 -3.49
N LEU A 104 17.33 11.16 -4.01
CA LEU A 104 16.16 11.51 -3.19
C LEU A 104 15.27 10.29 -2.87
N SER A 105 14.78 10.22 -1.64
CA SER A 105 13.77 9.22 -1.24
C SER A 105 12.41 9.50 -1.88
N LEU A 106 11.58 8.45 -2.04
CA LEU A 106 10.21 8.59 -2.55
C LEU A 106 9.39 9.62 -1.74
N ARG A 107 9.55 9.63 -0.43
CA ARG A 107 8.87 10.59 0.46
C ARG A 107 9.29 12.04 0.20
N GLU A 108 10.58 12.28 -0.08
CA GLU A 108 11.08 13.61 -0.46
C GLU A 108 10.57 14.06 -1.83
N ILE A 109 10.51 13.14 -2.80
CA ILE A 109 9.96 13.39 -4.13
C ILE A 109 8.48 13.79 -4.02
N VAL A 110 7.68 13.03 -3.26
CA VAL A 110 6.26 13.32 -3.03
C VAL A 110 6.09 14.67 -2.33
N LYS A 111 6.87 14.95 -1.28
CA LYS A 111 6.80 16.23 -0.55
C LYS A 111 7.17 17.43 -1.42
N LYS A 112 8.18 17.30 -2.28
CA LYS A 112 8.58 18.36 -3.23
C LYS A 112 7.45 18.67 -4.21
N LYS A 113 6.75 17.64 -4.71
CA LYS A 113 5.57 17.79 -5.57
C LYS A 113 4.41 18.44 -4.82
N GLU A 114 4.18 18.09 -3.56
CA GLU A 114 3.17 18.73 -2.71
C GLU A 114 3.38 20.24 -2.60
N VAL A 115 4.61 20.64 -2.30
CA VAL A 115 4.98 22.06 -2.22
C VAL A 115 4.82 22.76 -3.58
N GLN A 116 5.18 22.11 -4.70
CA GLN A 116 5.01 22.68 -6.04
C GLN A 116 3.54 22.89 -6.40
N ILE A 117 2.68 21.92 -6.13
CA ILE A 117 1.24 21.99 -6.45
C ILE A 117 0.54 23.04 -5.59
N VAL A 118 0.86 23.10 -4.29
CA VAL A 118 0.34 24.11 -3.37
C VAL A 118 0.86 25.52 -3.73
N GLY A 119 2.13 25.64 -4.12
CA GLY A 119 2.74 26.91 -4.53
C GLY A 119 2.16 27.51 -5.82
N VAL A 120 1.56 26.66 -6.68
CA VAL A 120 0.84 27.08 -7.89
C VAL A 120 -0.65 27.36 -7.60
N GLY A 121 -1.08 27.34 -6.32
CA GLY A 121 -2.45 27.64 -5.90
C GLY A 121 -3.47 26.56 -6.27
N THR A 122 -3.01 25.38 -6.71
CA THR A 122 -3.90 24.29 -7.17
C THR A 122 -4.19 23.38 -5.98
N ALA A 123 -5.30 23.61 -5.29
CA ALA A 123 -5.80 22.69 -4.27
C ALA A 123 -6.29 21.40 -4.95
N MET A 124 -5.40 20.42 -5.15
CA MET A 124 -5.79 19.12 -5.67
C MET A 124 -6.44 18.28 -4.57
N SER A 125 -7.78 18.28 -4.52
CA SER A 125 -8.53 17.26 -3.78
C SER A 125 -8.70 16.04 -4.67
N PHE A 126 -7.95 14.98 -4.41
CA PHE A 126 -8.14 13.69 -5.08
C PHE A 126 -9.09 12.80 -4.29
N ILE A 127 -10.20 12.42 -4.91
CA ILE A 127 -11.17 11.48 -4.33
C ILE A 127 -10.70 10.07 -4.68
N LEU A 128 -10.08 9.39 -3.73
CA LEU A 128 -9.76 7.96 -3.84
C LEU A 128 -10.87 7.14 -3.20
N LEU A 129 -11.50 6.28 -4.01
CA LEU A 129 -12.68 5.50 -3.64
C LEU A 129 -12.39 4.41 -2.58
N VAL A 130 -11.12 4.15 -2.26
CA VAL A 130 -10.69 3.00 -1.43
C VAL A 130 -10.70 3.31 0.07
N SER A 131 -11.72 3.98 0.58
CA SER A 131 -11.78 4.25 2.03
C SER A 131 -13.18 4.28 2.66
N GLY A 132 -14.24 4.01 1.89
CA GLY A 132 -15.62 4.19 2.39
C GLY A 132 -15.91 5.62 2.88
N LEU A 133 -15.00 6.57 2.68
CA LEU A 133 -15.20 7.98 2.93
C LEU A 133 -16.03 8.54 1.79
N LYS A 134 -17.31 8.76 2.09
CA LYS A 134 -18.17 9.66 1.31
C LYS A 134 -17.68 11.10 1.51
N VAL A 135 -16.53 11.46 0.98
CA VAL A 135 -16.08 12.86 0.95
C VAL A 135 -16.32 13.39 -0.46
N TRP A 136 -17.45 14.06 -0.60
CA TRP A 136 -17.82 14.84 -1.78
C TRP A 136 -16.97 16.11 -1.80
N ALA A 137 -16.09 16.29 -2.80
CA ALA A 137 -15.75 17.60 -3.36
C ALA A 137 -14.66 17.54 -4.44
N LEU A 138 -15.03 18.08 -5.62
CA LEU A 138 -14.13 18.74 -6.59
C LEU A 138 -13.23 17.84 -7.48
N LEU A 139 -13.84 16.91 -8.22
CA LEU A 139 -13.17 16.18 -9.31
C LEU A 139 -12.90 17.06 -10.56
N ALA A 140 -13.63 18.15 -10.77
CA ALA A 140 -13.73 18.74 -12.11
C ALA A 140 -12.62 19.73 -12.52
N GLU A 141 -11.86 20.32 -11.60
CA GLU A 141 -10.88 21.39 -11.93
C GLU A 141 -9.42 21.01 -11.70
N SER A 142 -9.11 20.10 -10.77
CA SER A 142 -7.74 19.80 -10.33
C SER A 142 -6.92 18.98 -11.34
N LEU A 143 -7.53 17.97 -11.98
CA LEU A 143 -6.88 17.16 -13.01
C LEU A 143 -6.82 17.84 -14.38
N ALA A 144 -7.77 18.73 -14.67
CA ALA A 144 -7.75 19.57 -15.87
C ALA A 144 -6.52 20.49 -15.89
N ILE A 145 -5.99 20.87 -14.72
CA ILE A 145 -4.76 21.67 -14.60
C ILE A 145 -3.51 20.79 -14.75
N ALA A 146 -3.50 19.57 -14.19
CA ALA A 146 -2.40 18.63 -14.38
C ALA A 146 -2.20 18.24 -15.86
N TYR A 147 -3.30 18.02 -16.59
CA TYR A 147 -3.28 17.76 -18.04
C TYR A 147 -3.14 19.06 -18.86
N GLY A 148 -3.68 20.18 -18.37
CA GLY A 148 -3.62 21.49 -19.01
C GLY A 148 -2.22 22.10 -19.05
N ILE A 149 -1.34 21.72 -18.11
CA ILE A 149 0.10 22.02 -18.19
C ILE A 149 0.77 21.20 -19.30
N TYR A 150 0.24 20.02 -19.63
CA TYR A 150 0.82 19.10 -20.60
C TYR A 150 0.42 19.39 -22.06
N GLU A 151 -0.75 19.97 -22.31
CA GLU A 151 -1.26 20.12 -23.69
C GLU A 151 -1.85 21.52 -23.96
N HIS A 152 -0.97 22.51 -24.06
CA HIS A 152 -1.34 23.86 -24.47
C HIS A 152 -1.60 23.91 -26.00
N SER A 153 -2.85 23.72 -26.43
CA SER A 153 -3.57 24.60 -27.39
C SER A 153 -4.83 23.97 -28.01
N ASN A 154 -5.91 24.76 -28.02
CA ASN A 154 -7.07 24.80 -28.93
C ASN A 154 -7.86 23.52 -29.30
N GLN A 155 -9.10 23.42 -28.77
CA GLN A 155 -10.38 23.00 -29.42
C GLN A 155 -11.38 22.57 -28.34
N GLN A 156 -12.17 23.54 -27.85
CA GLN A 156 -12.73 23.54 -26.49
C GLN A 156 -13.92 22.60 -26.19
N GLU A 157 -14.57 21.97 -27.16
CA GLU A 157 -15.74 21.11 -26.89
C GLU A 157 -15.47 19.60 -27.04
N ARG A 158 -14.79 19.15 -28.10
CA ARG A 158 -14.33 17.75 -28.21
C ARG A 158 -13.25 17.40 -27.21
N LYS A 159 -12.36 18.34 -26.87
CA LYS A 159 -11.37 18.15 -25.81
C LYS A 159 -12.01 17.97 -24.44
N ARG A 160 -13.19 18.55 -24.19
CA ARG A 160 -13.87 18.44 -22.89
C ARG A 160 -14.41 17.04 -22.64
N SER A 161 -15.02 16.40 -23.63
CA SER A 161 -15.50 15.00 -23.50
C SER A 161 -14.35 13.98 -23.51
N ILE A 162 -13.31 14.21 -24.32
CA ILE A 162 -12.08 13.39 -24.32
C ILE A 162 -11.35 13.49 -22.96
N ASN A 163 -11.27 14.69 -22.38
CA ASN A 163 -10.66 14.89 -21.07
C ASN A 163 -11.45 14.19 -19.96
N LEU A 164 -12.79 14.24 -19.97
CA LEU A 164 -13.62 13.52 -19.00
C LEU A 164 -13.50 11.99 -19.10
N GLN A 165 -13.33 11.46 -20.32
CA GLN A 165 -13.12 10.03 -20.51
C GLN A 165 -11.72 9.60 -20.02
N LYS A 166 -10.67 10.35 -20.41
CA LYS A 166 -9.30 10.13 -19.92
C LYS A 166 -9.20 10.25 -18.40
N GLU A 167 -9.95 11.17 -17.79
CA GLU A 167 -10.05 11.34 -16.34
C GLU A 167 -10.65 10.11 -15.65
N LYS A 168 -11.77 9.62 -16.17
CA LYS A 168 -12.39 8.37 -15.66
C LYS A 168 -11.46 7.17 -15.84
N GLU A 169 -10.76 7.08 -16.96
CA GLU A 169 -9.80 6.01 -17.22
C GLU A 169 -8.62 6.07 -16.22
N LEU A 170 -8.06 7.26 -15.97
CA LEU A 170 -6.99 7.45 -14.98
C LEU A 170 -7.48 7.12 -13.56
N GLN A 171 -8.66 7.61 -13.19
CA GLN A 171 -9.25 7.32 -11.88
C GLN A 171 -9.50 5.81 -11.69
N ASN A 172 -9.99 5.13 -12.74
CA ASN A 172 -10.18 3.68 -12.72
C ASN A 172 -8.84 2.95 -12.57
N LYS A 173 -7.81 3.32 -13.33
CA LYS A 173 -6.47 2.73 -13.20
C LYS A 173 -5.91 2.88 -11.79
N ILE A 174 -6.06 4.06 -11.18
CA ILE A 174 -5.58 4.34 -9.83
C ILE A 174 -6.37 3.55 -8.78
N ASN A 175 -7.70 3.55 -8.86
CA ASN A 175 -8.52 2.78 -7.93
C ASN A 175 -8.25 1.27 -8.07
N SER A 176 -8.08 0.78 -9.30
CA SER A 176 -7.69 -0.61 -9.54
C SER A 176 -6.33 -0.93 -8.95
N TYR A 177 -5.33 -0.05 -9.11
CA TYR A 177 -4.01 -0.23 -8.50
C TYR A 177 -4.08 -0.30 -6.98
N ILE A 178 -4.78 0.64 -6.33
CA ILE A 178 -4.93 0.67 -4.87
C ILE A 178 -5.65 -0.60 -4.39
N ALA A 179 -6.74 -1.00 -5.06
CA ALA A 179 -7.45 -2.23 -4.74
C ALA A 179 -6.58 -3.48 -4.91
N SER A 180 -5.72 -3.52 -5.94
CA SER A 180 -4.76 -4.61 -6.13
C SER A 180 -3.69 -4.63 -5.04
N VAL A 181 -3.20 -3.48 -4.58
CA VAL A 181 -2.28 -3.40 -3.42
C VAL A 181 -2.96 -3.94 -2.17
N GLU A 182 -4.19 -3.51 -1.88
CA GLU A 182 -4.98 -3.99 -0.74
C GLU A 182 -5.19 -5.52 -0.81
N GLU A 183 -5.62 -6.03 -1.95
CA GLU A 183 -5.87 -7.46 -2.14
C GLU A 183 -4.59 -8.29 -1.93
N VAL A 184 -3.48 -7.86 -2.53
CA VAL A 184 -2.17 -8.52 -2.37
C VAL A 184 -1.74 -8.51 -0.91
N ALA A 185 -1.86 -7.37 -0.23
CA ALA A 185 -1.41 -7.22 1.14
C ALA A 185 -2.23 -8.09 2.11
N LEU A 186 -3.56 -8.08 1.98
CA LEU A 186 -4.47 -8.90 2.78
C LEU A 186 -4.29 -10.39 2.52
N LYS A 187 -4.11 -10.78 1.26
CA LYS A 187 -3.84 -12.18 0.89
C LYS A 187 -2.52 -12.65 1.49
N TRP A 188 -1.46 -11.84 1.38
CA TRP A 188 -0.15 -12.17 1.92
C TRP A 188 -0.20 -12.40 3.45
N VAL A 189 -0.94 -11.55 4.15
CA VAL A 189 -1.20 -11.70 5.59
C VAL A 189 -1.96 -12.99 5.91
N ALA A 190 -3.01 -13.30 5.14
CA ALA A 190 -3.77 -14.53 5.31
C ALA A 190 -2.90 -15.78 5.08
N ASP A 191 -2.03 -15.76 4.07
CA ASP A 191 -1.08 -16.84 3.81
C ASP A 191 -0.08 -17.01 4.98
N ALA A 192 0.37 -15.89 5.58
CA ALA A 192 1.22 -15.91 6.77
C ALA A 192 0.50 -16.53 7.98
N GLU A 193 -0.78 -16.21 8.17
CA GLU A 193 -1.62 -16.77 9.22
C GLU A 193 -1.81 -18.27 9.07
N ILE A 194 -2.16 -18.73 7.86
CA ILE A 194 -2.32 -20.15 7.53
C ILE A 194 -1.01 -20.90 7.81
N PHE A 195 0.12 -20.37 7.34
CA PHE A 195 1.42 -20.97 7.59
C PHE A 195 1.74 -21.03 9.08
N SER A 196 1.57 -19.93 9.82
CA SER A 196 1.73 -19.90 11.27
C SER A 196 0.88 -20.95 11.97
N ASN A 197 -0.41 -21.03 11.66
CA ASN A 197 -1.32 -21.96 12.30
C ASN A 197 -0.99 -23.42 11.97
N SER A 198 -0.45 -23.69 10.77
CA SER A 198 0.09 -25.01 10.41
C SER A 198 1.33 -25.41 11.23
N LEU A 199 2.20 -24.44 11.57
CA LEU A 199 3.34 -24.68 12.45
C LEU A 199 2.86 -24.96 13.89
N LEU A 200 1.96 -24.13 14.38
CA LEU A 200 1.42 -24.23 15.75
C LEU A 200 0.69 -25.55 16.01
N ALA A 201 0.05 -26.13 14.99
CA ALA A 201 -0.61 -27.43 15.10
C ALA A 201 0.34 -28.57 15.54
N LYS A 202 1.65 -28.44 15.32
CA LYS A 202 2.66 -29.41 15.78
C LYS A 202 2.86 -29.38 17.30
N TYR A 203 2.59 -28.24 17.92
CA TYR A 203 2.86 -27.95 19.32
C TYR A 203 1.63 -27.99 20.23
N LYS A 204 0.43 -28.06 19.63
CA LYS A 204 -0.81 -28.46 20.32
C LYS A 204 -0.76 -29.95 20.67
#